data_AF-A0A6B2V9U5-F1
#
_entry.id   AF-A0A6B2V9U5-F1
#
_cell.length_a   1.000
_cell.length_b   1.000
_cell.length_c   1.000
_cell.angle_alpha   90.00
_cell.angle_beta   90.00
_cell.angle_gamma   90.00
#
_symmetry.space_group_name_H-M   'P 1'
#
loop_
_entity.id
_entity.type
_entity.pdbx_description
1 polymer ?
#
loop_
_entity_poly.entity_id
_entity_poly.type
_entity_poly.pdbx_seq_one_letter_code
_entity_poly.pdbx_strand_id
1 'polypeptide(L)'
;DASALPGALAEARYALTAARTSGAAASALTDVTTLTSLDTLLTGVPAEVRTAYSRTVLGPLLDPANASAAALLDTLRIFLAHDGSWARTAEALHLHVNTVHYRIQRIEHFTGRDLSRLRDRLDLWAALLCHAEQDADGAATTARRARSSTSPARRP
;
A
#
# COMPACT_ATOMS: atom_id res chain seq x y z
N ASP A 1 4.22 -27.33 -26.44
CA ASP A 1 2.89 -26.78 -26.73
C ASP A 1 2.89 -25.27 -26.85
N ALA A 2 2.49 -24.76 -28.02
CA ALA A 2 2.44 -23.33 -28.31
C ALA A 2 1.35 -22.58 -27.53
N SER A 3 0.40 -23.31 -26.93
CA SER A 3 -0.68 -22.78 -26.09
C SER A 3 -0.22 -22.29 -24.71
N ALA A 4 0.93 -22.75 -24.21
CA ALA A 4 1.48 -22.34 -22.91
C ALA A 4 2.33 -21.05 -22.98
N LEU A 5 2.77 -20.66 -24.18
CA LEU A 5 3.62 -19.49 -24.43
C LEU A 5 3.02 -18.15 -23.92
N PRO A 6 1.72 -17.87 -24.09
CA PRO A 6 1.12 -16.65 -23.56
C PRO A 6 1.12 -16.58 -22.02
N GLY A 7 0.89 -17.72 -21.36
CA GLY A 7 0.96 -17.83 -19.89
C GLY A 7 2.37 -17.61 -19.39
N ALA A 8 3.35 -18.33 -19.94
CA ALA A 8 4.75 -18.18 -19.58
C ALA A 8 5.29 -16.75 -19.80
N LEU A 9 4.82 -16.05 -20.84
CA LEU A 9 5.18 -14.65 -21.08
C LEU A 9 4.54 -13.70 -20.06
N ALA A 10 3.30 -13.94 -19.65
CA ALA A 10 2.63 -13.17 -18.61
C ALA A 10 3.33 -13.36 -17.25
N GLU A 11 3.68 -14.59 -16.90
CA GLU A 11 4.44 -14.95 -15.70
C GLU A 11 5.82 -14.29 -15.68
N ALA A 12 6.57 -14.37 -16.78
CA ALA A 12 7.89 -13.74 -16.89
C ALA A 12 7.83 -12.21 -16.75
N ARG A 13 6.77 -11.56 -17.28
CA ARG A 13 6.56 -10.11 -17.12
C ARG A 13 6.21 -9.72 -15.69
N TYR A 14 5.37 -10.51 -15.04
CA TYR A 14 5.03 -10.32 -13.64
C TYR A 14 6.28 -10.47 -12.76
N ALA A 15 7.02 -11.57 -12.89
CA ALA A 15 8.25 -11.83 -12.15
C ALA A 15 9.30 -10.73 -12.38
N LEU A 16 9.48 -10.27 -13.62
CA LEU A 16 10.38 -9.17 -13.95
C LEU A 16 9.95 -7.84 -13.30
N THR A 17 8.64 -7.57 -13.23
CA THR A 17 8.11 -6.35 -12.60
C THR A 17 8.27 -6.42 -11.09
N ALA A 18 7.94 -7.56 -10.46
CA ALA A 18 8.13 -7.83 -9.05
C ALA A 18 9.60 -7.75 -8.62
N ALA A 19 10.53 -8.28 -9.42
CA ALA A 19 11.96 -8.22 -9.17
C ALA A 19 12.57 -6.82 -9.37
N ARG A 20 11.93 -5.95 -10.15
CA ARG A 20 12.36 -4.55 -10.33
C ARG A 20 11.88 -3.64 -9.23
N THR A 21 10.69 -3.90 -8.70
CA THR A 21 10.12 -3.16 -7.57
C THR A 21 10.74 -3.62 -6.26
N SER A 22 11.07 -4.90 -6.12
CA SER A 22 11.83 -5.44 -5.01
C SER A 22 13.34 -5.19 -5.19
N GLY A 23 13.92 -4.23 -4.46
CA GLY A 23 15.38 -4.10 -4.38
C GLY A 23 16.04 -5.44 -3.98
N ALA A 24 17.34 -5.61 -4.32
CA ALA A 24 18.14 -6.86 -4.29
C ALA A 24 18.02 -7.82 -3.06
N ALA A 25 17.29 -7.45 -2.01
CA ALA A 25 16.95 -8.30 -0.87
C ALA A 25 15.65 -9.13 -1.04
N ALA A 26 14.79 -8.83 -2.02
CA ALA A 26 13.50 -9.53 -2.22
C ALA A 26 13.38 -10.18 -3.61
N SER A 27 14.47 -10.76 -4.11
CA SER A 27 14.45 -11.67 -5.27
C SER A 27 13.98 -13.06 -4.87
N ALA A 28 12.84 -13.16 -4.17
CA ALA A 28 12.09 -14.39 -4.18
C ALA A 28 11.29 -14.38 -5.49
N LEU A 29 11.62 -15.30 -6.40
CA LEU A 29 10.72 -15.63 -7.51
C LEU A 29 9.40 -16.04 -6.87
N THR A 30 8.44 -15.13 -6.82
CA THR A 30 7.09 -15.45 -6.39
C THR A 30 6.50 -16.34 -7.46
N ASP A 31 6.41 -17.63 -7.16
CA ASP A 31 5.70 -18.58 -8.00
C ASP A 31 4.26 -18.05 -8.18
N VAL A 32 3.77 -18.03 -9.41
CA VAL A 32 2.43 -17.55 -9.76
C VAL A 32 1.36 -18.36 -9.03
N THR A 33 1.66 -19.60 -8.64
CA THR A 33 0.78 -20.45 -7.81
C THR A 33 0.62 -19.94 -6.36
N THR A 34 1.48 -19.02 -5.91
CA THR A 34 1.46 -18.44 -4.55
C THR A 34 0.70 -17.11 -4.46
N LEU A 35 0.10 -16.63 -5.56
CA LEU A 35 -0.75 -15.44 -5.63
C LEU A 35 -2.10 -15.65 -4.93
N THR A 36 -2.06 -15.73 -3.60
CA THR A 36 -3.22 -16.04 -2.76
C THR A 36 -3.81 -14.82 -2.07
N SER A 37 -3.10 -13.69 -2.07
CA SER A 37 -3.51 -12.44 -1.42
C SER A 37 -3.42 -11.23 -2.36
N LEU A 38 -4.17 -10.18 -2.00
CA LEU A 38 -4.18 -8.94 -2.77
C LEU A 38 -2.83 -8.21 -2.72
N ASP A 39 -2.11 -8.24 -1.60
CA ASP A 39 -0.78 -7.62 -1.49
C ASP A 39 0.19 -8.23 -2.50
N THR A 40 0.23 -9.56 -2.59
CA THR A 40 1.14 -10.26 -3.48
C THR A 40 0.75 -10.01 -4.93
N LEU A 41 -0.56 -9.99 -5.25
CA LEU A 41 -1.03 -9.61 -6.59
C LEU A 41 -0.53 -8.20 -6.98
N LEU A 42 -0.60 -7.23 -6.06
CA LEU A 42 -0.18 -5.86 -6.29
C LEU A 42 1.34 -5.74 -6.48
N THR A 43 2.17 -6.62 -5.93
CA THR A 43 3.64 -6.58 -6.10
C THR A 43 4.09 -6.59 -7.56
N GLY A 44 3.40 -7.33 -8.44
CA GLY A 44 3.71 -7.34 -9.88
C GLY A 44 3.07 -6.22 -10.69
N VAL A 45 2.30 -5.33 -10.06
CA VAL A 45 1.90 -4.05 -10.66
C VAL A 45 3.09 -3.08 -10.54
N PRO A 46 3.51 -2.36 -11.59
CA PRO A 46 4.63 -1.42 -11.50
C PRO A 46 4.47 -0.39 -10.38
N ALA A 47 5.56 -0.03 -9.70
CA ALA A 47 5.53 0.86 -8.53
C ALA A 47 4.93 2.25 -8.85
N GLU A 48 5.20 2.79 -10.03
CA GLU A 48 4.60 4.04 -10.51
C GLU A 48 3.07 3.96 -10.64
N VAL A 49 2.54 2.81 -11.06
CA VAL A 49 1.09 2.57 -11.16
C VAL A 49 0.47 2.44 -9.78
N ARG A 50 1.10 1.68 -8.87
CA ARG A 50 0.67 1.60 -7.46
C ARG A 50 0.64 2.96 -6.79
N THR A 51 1.70 3.76 -7.03
CA THR A 51 1.83 5.13 -6.52
C THR A 51 0.72 6.03 -7.03
N ALA A 52 0.46 6.00 -8.34
CA ALA A 52 -0.62 6.76 -8.95
C ALA A 52 -1.98 6.33 -8.38
N TYR A 53 -2.23 5.03 -8.27
CA TYR A 53 -3.48 4.49 -7.72
C TYR A 53 -3.71 4.92 -6.27
N SER A 54 -2.70 4.75 -5.39
CA SER A 54 -2.76 5.21 -3.99
C SER A 54 -3.10 6.71 -3.92
N ARG A 55 -2.40 7.55 -4.69
CA ARG A 55 -2.65 9.00 -4.72
C ARG A 55 -4.01 9.37 -5.27
N THR A 56 -4.54 8.65 -6.25
CA THR A 56 -5.89 8.91 -6.78
C THR A 56 -6.96 8.52 -5.76
N VAL A 57 -6.78 7.43 -5.04
CA VAL A 57 -7.80 6.90 -4.11
C VAL A 57 -7.73 7.56 -2.73
N LEU A 58 -6.54 7.80 -2.20
CA LEU A 58 -6.30 8.37 -0.87
C LEU A 58 -5.88 9.84 -0.91
N GLY A 59 -5.66 10.43 -2.09
CA GLY A 59 -4.98 11.72 -2.26
C GLY A 59 -5.35 12.82 -1.26
N PRO A 60 -6.64 13.14 -1.08
CA PRO A 60 -7.06 14.18 -0.12
C PRO A 60 -6.85 13.80 1.36
N LEU A 61 -6.79 12.50 1.68
CA LEU A 61 -6.42 12.01 3.02
C LEU A 61 -4.92 12.07 3.29
N LEU A 62 -4.10 12.01 2.24
CA LEU A 62 -2.63 12.05 2.35
C LEU A 62 -2.07 13.47 2.40
N ASP A 63 -2.94 14.51 2.42
CA ASP A 63 -2.50 15.90 2.47
C ASP A 63 -1.69 16.18 3.74
N PRO A 64 -0.39 16.54 3.63
CA PRO A 64 0.46 16.86 4.78
C PRO A 64 -0.04 18.05 5.61
N ALA A 65 -0.84 18.95 5.02
CA ALA A 65 -1.45 20.07 5.72
C ALA A 65 -2.60 19.64 6.65
N ASN A 66 -3.12 18.43 6.47
CA ASN A 66 -4.15 17.88 7.34
C ASN A 66 -3.50 17.25 8.59
N ALA A 67 -3.52 17.99 9.70
CA ALA A 67 -3.01 17.53 10.99
C ALA A 67 -3.65 16.20 11.48
N SER A 68 -4.81 15.83 10.94
CA SER A 68 -5.49 14.57 11.27
C SER A 68 -5.22 13.42 10.29
N ALA A 69 -4.46 13.63 9.22
CA ALA A 69 -4.21 12.64 8.17
C ALA A 69 -3.74 11.29 8.71
N ALA A 70 -2.72 11.28 9.57
CA ALA A 70 -2.18 10.06 10.18
C ALA A 70 -3.25 9.30 10.99
N ALA A 71 -4.04 10.01 11.80
CA ALA A 71 -5.10 9.40 12.61
C ALA A 71 -6.25 8.85 11.75
N LEU A 72 -6.59 9.51 10.64
CA LEU A 72 -7.61 9.03 9.70
C LEU A 72 -7.13 7.79 8.94
N LEU A 73 -5.89 7.78 8.45
CA LEU A 73 -5.31 6.60 7.80
C LEU A 73 -5.25 5.39 8.73
N ASP A 74 -4.85 5.61 9.98
CA ASP A 74 -4.82 4.54 10.97
C ASP A 74 -6.22 4.02 11.31
N THR A 75 -7.19 4.93 11.44
CA THR A 75 -8.60 4.54 11.63
C THR A 75 -9.13 3.74 10.45
N LEU A 76 -8.83 4.15 9.21
CA LEU A 76 -9.23 3.43 8.01
C LEU A 76 -8.63 2.01 7.97
N ARG A 77 -7.33 1.89 8.28
CA ARG A 77 -6.63 0.59 8.31
C ARG A 77 -7.28 -0.35 9.31
N ILE A 78 -7.49 0.10 10.55
CA ILE A 78 -8.07 -0.73 11.62
C ILE A 78 -9.54 -1.05 11.32
N PHE A 79 -10.29 -0.09 10.78
CA PHE A 79 -11.68 -0.31 10.38
C PHE A 79 -11.82 -1.40 9.32
N LEU A 80 -10.99 -1.37 8.28
CA LEU A 80 -11.00 -2.39 7.23
C LEU A 80 -10.49 -3.75 7.74
N ALA A 81 -9.47 -3.77 8.61
CA ALA A 81 -8.99 -4.99 9.26
C ALA A 81 -10.04 -5.66 10.17
N HIS A 82 -11.01 -4.89 10.66
CA HIS A 82 -12.17 -5.38 11.41
C HIS A 82 -13.46 -5.40 10.57
N ASP A 83 -13.35 -5.65 9.26
CA ASP A 83 -14.47 -5.84 8.33
C ASP A 83 -15.49 -4.70 8.28
N GLY A 84 -15.09 -3.49 8.69
CA GLY A 84 -15.96 -2.32 8.83
C GLY A 84 -16.78 -2.28 10.11
N SER A 85 -16.36 -3.00 11.16
CA SER A 85 -17.05 -3.01 12.45
C SER A 85 -16.70 -1.78 13.29
N TRP A 86 -17.68 -0.91 13.51
CA TRP A 86 -17.56 0.28 14.36
C TRP A 86 -17.10 -0.04 15.78
N ALA A 87 -17.73 -1.03 16.42
CA ALA A 87 -17.46 -1.39 17.81
C ALA A 87 -16.03 -1.96 17.98
N ARG A 88 -15.64 -2.93 17.14
CA ARG A 88 -14.29 -3.52 17.18
C ARG A 88 -13.22 -2.48 16.89
N THR A 89 -13.48 -1.56 15.95
CA THR A 89 -12.56 -0.47 15.62
C THR A 89 -12.40 0.51 16.79
N ALA A 90 -13.49 0.87 17.46
CA ALA A 90 -13.46 1.74 18.65
C ALA A 90 -12.66 1.09 19.79
N GLU A 91 -12.89 -0.19 20.04
CA GLU A 91 -12.16 -0.96 21.04
C GLU A 91 -10.66 -1.00 20.72
N ALA A 92 -10.29 -1.37 19.48
CA ALA A 92 -8.90 -1.47 19.04
C ALA A 92 -8.15 -0.13 19.06
N LEU A 93 -8.85 0.98 18.81
CA LEU A 93 -8.28 2.34 18.86
C LEU A 93 -8.37 2.99 20.24
N HIS A 94 -9.01 2.34 21.21
CA HIS A 94 -9.37 2.94 22.50
C HIS A 94 -10.13 4.27 22.35
N LEU A 95 -11.05 4.33 21.39
CA LEU A 95 -11.89 5.48 21.09
C LEU A 95 -13.35 5.19 21.38
N HIS A 96 -14.11 6.25 21.66
CA HIS A 96 -15.55 6.14 21.67
C HIS A 96 -16.08 5.85 20.25
N VAL A 97 -17.13 5.02 20.13
CA VAL A 97 -17.71 4.63 18.83
C VAL A 97 -18.13 5.82 17.97
N ASN A 98 -18.66 6.88 18.60
CA ASN A 98 -19.01 8.13 17.89
C ASN A 98 -17.79 8.81 17.24
N THR A 99 -16.61 8.73 17.87
CA THR A 99 -15.38 9.28 17.28
C THR A 99 -14.96 8.49 16.05
N VAL A 100 -15.10 7.16 16.08
CA VAL A 100 -14.86 6.32 14.89
C VAL A 100 -15.85 6.68 13.78
N HIS A 101 -17.13 6.82 14.12
CA HIS A 101 -18.17 7.24 13.17
C HIS A 101 -17.81 8.55 12.47
N TYR A 102 -17.45 9.57 13.25
CA TYR A 102 -17.01 10.85 12.72
C TYR A 102 -15.79 10.72 11.79
N ARG A 103 -14.77 9.95 12.19
CA ARG A 103 -13.55 9.77 11.40
C ARG A 103 -13.84 9.05 10.08
N ILE A 104 -14.68 8.02 10.09
CA ILE A 104 -15.08 7.33 8.87
C ILE A 104 -15.88 8.25 7.95
N GLN A 105 -16.87 9.00 8.44
CA GLN A 105 -17.58 9.98 7.61
C GLN A 105 -16.64 11.00 6.97
N ARG A 106 -15.61 11.42 7.72
CA ARG A 106 -14.59 12.33 7.21
C ARG A 106 -13.72 11.68 6.14
N ILE A 107 -13.39 10.39 6.29
CA ILE A 107 -12.69 9.59 5.27
C ILE A 107 -13.52 9.45 4.00
N GLU A 108 -14.81 9.12 4.13
CA GLU A 108 -15.74 9.03 3.01
C GLU A 108 -15.85 10.37 2.27
N HIS A 109 -15.92 11.48 3.02
CA HIS A 109 -15.92 12.82 2.46
C HIS A 109 -14.66 13.14 1.65
N PHE A 110 -13.47 12.85 2.19
CA PHE A 110 -12.21 13.13 1.52
C PHE A 110 -11.97 12.23 0.30
N THR A 111 -12.42 10.99 0.35
CA THR A 111 -12.17 10.00 -0.72
C THR A 111 -13.30 9.93 -1.75
N GLY A 112 -14.47 10.47 -1.43
CA GLY A 112 -15.68 10.34 -2.25
C GLY A 112 -16.23 8.91 -2.30
N ARG A 113 -15.88 8.07 -1.32
CA ARG A 113 -16.19 6.63 -1.28
C ARG A 113 -17.10 6.28 -0.12
N ASP A 114 -17.92 5.26 -0.29
CA ASP A 114 -18.89 4.79 0.71
C ASP A 114 -18.38 3.50 1.36
N LEU A 115 -17.94 3.58 2.61
CA LEU A 115 -17.35 2.48 3.36
C LEU A 115 -18.38 1.42 3.79
N SER A 116 -19.68 1.64 3.54
CA SER A 116 -20.68 0.58 3.62
C SER A 116 -20.61 -0.38 2.41
N ARG A 117 -20.06 0.07 1.28
CA ARG A 117 -19.96 -0.72 0.03
C ARG A 117 -18.68 -1.53 0.00
N LEU A 118 -18.80 -2.82 -0.31
CA LEU A 118 -17.64 -3.70 -0.45
C LEU A 118 -16.64 -3.20 -1.50
N ARG A 119 -17.13 -2.72 -2.66
CA ARG A 119 -16.28 -2.22 -3.75
C ARG A 119 -15.37 -1.08 -3.27
N ASP A 120 -15.93 -0.11 -2.57
CA ASP A 120 -15.21 1.04 -2.07
C ASP A 120 -14.22 0.67 -0.96
N ARG A 121 -14.61 -0.27 -0.08
CA ARG A 121 -13.69 -0.85 0.92
C ARG A 121 -12.50 -1.54 0.27
N LEU A 122 -12.71 -2.31 -0.80
CA LEU A 122 -11.63 -2.99 -1.52
C LEU A 122 -10.67 -2.01 -2.19
N ASP A 123 -11.20 -0.97 -2.82
CA ASP A 123 -10.38 0.07 -3.44
C ASP A 123 -9.52 0.80 -2.40
N LEU A 124 -10.12 1.16 -1.24
CA LEU A 124 -9.39 1.80 -0.14
C LEU A 124 -8.35 0.86 0.47
N TRP A 125 -8.65 -0.43 0.63
CA TRP A 125 -7.71 -1.43 1.11
C TRP A 125 -6.52 -1.59 0.16
N ALA A 126 -6.78 -1.74 -1.14
CA ALA A 126 -5.75 -1.80 -2.17
C ALA A 126 -4.86 -0.55 -2.18
N ALA A 127 -5.46 0.63 -2.00
CA ALA A 127 -4.73 1.88 -1.95
C ALA A 127 -3.82 1.98 -0.71
N LEU A 128 -4.27 1.48 0.45
CA LEU A 128 -3.44 1.40 1.66
C LEU A 128 -2.25 0.45 1.48
N LEU A 129 -2.45 -0.71 0.85
CA LEU A 129 -1.36 -1.64 0.54
C LEU A 129 -0.35 -1.00 -0.43
N CYS A 130 -0.84 -0.32 -1.47
CA CYS A 130 0.01 0.42 -2.40
C CYS A 130 0.78 1.57 -1.72
N HIS A 131 0.25 2.17 -0.65
CA HIS A 131 0.89 3.26 0.09
C HIS A 131 2.00 2.78 1.04
N ALA A 132 1.76 1.70 1.80
CA ALA A 132 2.71 1.18 2.79
C ALA A 132 4.06 0.78 2.17
N GLU A 133 4.05 0.23 0.96
CA GLU A 133 5.26 -0.11 0.20
C GLU A 133 6.10 1.14 -0.16
N GLN A 134 5.46 2.31 -0.34
CA GLN A 134 6.17 3.54 -0.69
C GLN A 134 7.02 4.05 0.49
N ASP A 135 6.51 3.89 1.71
CA ASP A 135 7.24 4.26 2.92
C ASP A 135 8.48 3.37 3.10
N ALA A 136 8.36 2.08 2.77
CA ALA A 136 9.47 1.12 2.81
C ALA A 136 10.53 1.42 1.72
N ASP A 137 10.11 1.65 0.47
CA ASP A 137 11.01 1.96 -0.65
C ASP A 137 11.70 3.34 -0.51
N GLY A 138 10.96 4.33 0.04
CA GLY A 138 11.49 5.67 0.34
C GLY A 138 12.55 5.64 1.43
N ALA A 139 12.33 4.86 2.50
CA ALA A 139 13.30 4.63 3.56
C ALA A 139 14.56 3.92 3.04
N ALA A 140 14.40 2.88 2.22
CA ALA A 140 15.52 2.12 1.63
C ALA A 140 16.37 2.97 0.66
N THR A 141 15.74 3.80 -0.16
CA THR A 141 16.41 4.71 -1.10
C THR A 141 17.20 5.80 -0.37
N THR A 142 16.64 6.38 0.70
CA THR A 142 17.30 7.39 1.53
C THR A 142 18.52 6.80 2.24
N ALA A 143 18.39 5.60 2.81
CA ALA A 143 19.50 4.89 3.44
C ALA A 143 20.64 4.53 2.46
N ARG A 144 20.31 4.20 1.20
CA ARG A 144 21.31 3.93 0.15
C ARG A 144 22.08 5.19 -0.27
N ARG A 145 21.39 6.35 -0.39
CA ARG A 145 22.03 7.65 -0.66
C ARG A 145 22.98 8.09 0.47
N ALA A 146 22.55 7.94 1.72
CA ALA A 146 23.39 8.27 2.89
C ALA A 146 24.67 7.44 2.96
N ARG A 147 24.61 6.13 2.62
CA ARG A 147 25.79 5.25 2.56
C ARG A 147 26.76 5.60 1.43
N SER A 148 26.27 6.07 0.28
CA SER A 148 27.14 6.53 -0.82
C SER A 148 27.85 7.87 -0.55
N SER A 149 27.33 8.69 0.37
CA SER A 149 27.97 9.96 0.78
C SER A 149 29.05 9.81 1.86
N THR A 150 29.16 8.65 2.52
CA THR A 150 30.15 8.39 3.59
C THR A 150 31.34 7.56 3.07
N SER A 151 31.79 7.81 1.84
CA SER A 151 33.08 7.26 1.37
C SER A 151 34.21 8.02 2.08
N PRO A 152 35.02 7.38 2.96
CA PRO A 152 36.11 8.07 3.62
C PRO A 152 37.18 8.36 2.57
N ALA A 153 37.46 9.65 2.36
CA ALA A 153 38.60 10.11 1.59
C ALA A 153 39.86 9.39 2.08
N ARG A 154 40.36 8.46 1.25
CA ARG A 154 41.62 7.75 1.41
C ARG A 154 42.72 8.82 1.42
N ARG A 155 43.22 9.15 2.61
CA ARG A 155 44.38 10.04 2.78
C ARG A 155 45.66 9.29 2.35
N PRO A 156 46.64 10.01 1.80
CA PRO A 156 47.81 9.44 1.13
C PRO A 156 48.74 8.69 2.08
#